data_AF-A0A3D0KED7-F1
#
_entry.id   AF-A0A3D0KED7-F1
#
_cell.length_a   1.000
_cell.length_b   1.000
_cell.length_c   1.000
_cell.angle_alpha   90.00
_cell.angle_beta   90.00
_cell.angle_gamma   90.00
#
_symmetry.space_group_name_H-M   'P 1'
#
loop_
_entity.id
_entity.type
_entity.pdbx_description
1 polymer ?
#
loop_
_entity_poly.entity_id
_entity_poly.type
_entity_poly.pdbx_seq_one_letter_code
_entity_poly.pdbx_strand_id
1 'polypeptide(L)'
;MSHSSSNSTSSHGSVKSYVTGLLLSLVLTVIPFAVVMSGALGTVTTVVVIAVTAVLQILVQLVMFMHMNTNADEGWNVMSFVFTLTILVLVVGGSLWIMQHLHLNMMIG
;
A
#
# COMPACT_ATOMS: atom_id res chain seq x y z
N MET A 1 -11.89 -44.73 32.68
CA MET A 1 -12.59 -43.74 31.83
C MET A 1 -11.53 -43.03 30.99
N SER A 2 -11.55 -43.30 29.69
CA SER A 2 -10.58 -42.85 28.69
C SER A 2 -10.91 -41.43 28.23
N HIS A 3 -10.02 -40.47 28.51
CA HIS A 3 -10.12 -39.14 27.93
C HIS A 3 -9.41 -39.12 26.57
N SER A 4 -10.25 -39.13 25.52
CA SER A 4 -9.90 -38.95 24.13
C SER A 4 -9.25 -37.60 23.88
N SER A 5 -8.04 -37.62 23.33
CA SER A 5 -7.30 -36.51 22.76
C SER A 5 -8.02 -35.94 21.54
N SER A 6 -8.82 -34.89 21.74
CA SER A 6 -9.35 -34.07 20.65
C SER A 6 -8.24 -33.16 20.12
N ASN A 7 -7.66 -33.58 19.00
CA ASN A 7 -6.71 -32.85 18.18
C ASN A 7 -7.37 -31.58 17.61
N SER A 8 -7.40 -30.50 18.39
CA SER A 8 -7.77 -29.17 17.90
C SER A 8 -6.57 -28.59 17.14
N THR A 9 -6.51 -28.87 15.85
CA THR A 9 -5.70 -28.12 14.87
C THR A 9 -6.15 -26.66 14.85
N SER A 10 -5.66 -25.88 15.81
CA SER A 10 -5.66 -24.43 15.82
C SER A 10 -4.68 -23.94 14.75
N SER A 11 -5.11 -24.05 13.48
CA SER A 11 -4.30 -23.60 12.36
C SER A 11 -4.16 -22.08 12.41
N HIS A 12 -3.01 -21.63 12.92
CA HIS A 12 -2.35 -20.34 12.67
C HIS A 12 -3.04 -19.48 11.59
N GLY A 13 -3.91 -18.55 12.03
CA GLY A 13 -4.42 -17.47 11.19
C GLY A 13 -3.33 -16.49 10.69
N SER A 14 -2.13 -16.58 11.27
CA SER A 14 -0.97 -15.79 10.87
C SER A 14 -0.48 -16.19 9.46
N VAL A 15 -0.06 -17.44 9.25
CA VAL A 15 0.66 -17.82 8.02
C VAL A 15 -0.21 -17.74 6.77
N LYS A 16 -1.49 -18.18 6.84
CA LYS A 16 -2.40 -18.06 5.68
C LYS A 16 -2.70 -16.60 5.32
N SER A 17 -2.84 -15.71 6.30
CA SER A 17 -3.08 -14.28 6.03
C SER A 17 -1.86 -13.62 5.39
N TYR A 18 -0.66 -13.87 5.92
CA TYR A 18 0.59 -13.38 5.34
C TYR A 18 0.81 -13.89 3.90
N VAL A 19 0.56 -15.18 3.64
CA VAL A 19 0.71 -15.77 2.30
C VAL A 19 -0.31 -15.18 1.32
N THR A 20 -1.54 -14.92 1.76
CA THR A 20 -2.58 -14.30 0.93
C THR A 20 -2.20 -12.85 0.58
N GLY A 21 -1.64 -12.10 1.53
CA GLY A 21 -1.18 -10.73 1.30
C GLY A 21 0.03 -10.65 0.37
N LEU A 22 0.94 -11.61 0.50
CA LEU A 22 2.08 -11.75 -0.40
C LEU A 22 1.61 -12.05 -1.84
N LEU A 23 0.63 -12.94 -2.03
CA LEU A 23 0.05 -13.19 -3.35
C LEU A 23 -0.65 -11.96 -3.93
N LEU A 24 -1.41 -11.23 -3.12
CA LEU A 24 -2.11 -10.01 -3.56
C LEU A 24 -1.12 -8.92 -4.00
N SER A 25 -0.06 -8.71 -3.22
CA SER A 25 1.05 -7.80 -3.51
C SER A 25 1.81 -8.19 -4.79
N LEU A 26 2.04 -9.50 -4.99
CA LEU A 26 2.68 -10.02 -6.18
C LEU A 26 1.84 -9.74 -7.43
N VAL A 27 0.54 -10.06 -7.40
CA VAL A 27 -0.39 -9.80 -8.51
C VAL A 27 -0.44 -8.31 -8.83
N LEU A 28 -0.55 -7.45 -7.80
CA LEU A 28 -0.60 -6.01 -7.98
C LEU A 28 0.71 -5.42 -8.54
N THR A 29 1.85 -6.09 -8.32
CA THR A 29 3.16 -5.72 -8.92
C THR A 29 3.30 -6.21 -10.36
N VAL A 30 2.71 -7.36 -10.70
CA VAL A 30 2.75 -7.90 -12.06
C VAL A 30 1.95 -7.02 -13.03
N ILE A 31 0.83 -6.43 -12.59
CA ILE A 31 -0.01 -5.54 -13.41
C ILE A 31 0.78 -4.36 -14.01
N PRO A 32 1.45 -3.48 -13.23
CA PRO A 32 2.21 -2.37 -13.78
C PRO A 32 3.39 -2.84 -14.63
N PHE A 33 4.04 -3.94 -14.27
CA PHE A 33 5.12 -4.53 -15.08
C PHE A 33 4.61 -4.98 -16.45
N ALA A 34 3.48 -5.69 -16.50
CA ALA A 34 2.86 -6.13 -17.75
C ALA A 34 2.44 -4.94 -18.61
N VAL A 35 1.87 -3.89 -17.99
CA VAL A 35 1.48 -2.66 -18.69
C VAL A 35 2.70 -1.97 -19.31
N VAL A 36 3.78 -1.80 -18.55
CA VAL A 36 5.03 -1.18 -19.05
C VAL A 36 5.69 -2.04 -20.13
N MET A 37 5.76 -3.36 -19.95
CA MET A 37 6.37 -4.27 -20.93
C MET A 37 5.57 -4.38 -22.22
N SER A 38 4.24 -4.30 -22.15
CA SER A 38 3.39 -4.33 -23.35
C SER A 38 3.58 -3.09 -24.21
N GLY A 39 3.99 -1.95 -23.62
CA GLY A 39 4.17 -0.68 -24.31
C GLY A 39 2.94 -0.17 -25.07
N ALA A 40 1.77 -0.81 -24.89
CA ALA A 40 0.60 -0.63 -25.74
C ALA A 40 -0.21 0.63 -25.41
N LEU A 41 0.07 1.27 -24.28
CA LEU A 41 -0.61 2.46 -23.79
C LEU A 41 0.29 3.70 -23.92
N GLY A 42 -0.32 4.84 -24.25
CA GLY A 42 0.39 6.11 -24.35
C GLY A 42 1.11 6.46 -23.04
N THR A 43 2.21 7.22 -23.13
CA THR A 43 3.10 7.56 -22.01
C THR A 43 2.34 8.08 -20.78
N VAL A 44 1.34 8.94 -20.99
CA VAL A 44 0.52 9.51 -19.91
C VAL A 44 -0.30 8.42 -19.21
N THR A 45 -0.95 7.55 -19.98
CA THR A 45 -1.77 6.46 -19.44
C THR A 45 -0.92 5.47 -18.65
N THR A 46 0.27 5.13 -19.16
CA THR A 46 1.22 4.25 -18.46
C THR A 46 1.67 4.83 -17.12
N VAL A 47 2.01 6.13 -17.09
CA VAL A 47 2.40 6.81 -15.84
C VAL A 47 1.26 6.83 -14.82
N VAL A 48 0.02 7.10 -15.26
CA VAL A 48 -1.15 7.09 -14.38
C VAL A 48 -1.40 5.70 -13.80
N VAL A 49 -1.32 4.65 -14.62
CA VAL A 49 -1.49 3.27 -14.15
C VAL A 49 -0.45 2.94 -13.09
N ILE A 50 0.84 3.22 -13.36
CA ILE A 50 1.93 2.97 -12.41
C ILE A 50 1.66 3.69 -11.09
N ALA A 51 1.31 4.97 -11.14
CA ALA A 51 1.04 5.78 -9.95
C ALA A 51 -0.10 5.20 -9.11
N VAL A 52 -1.21 4.79 -9.73
CA VAL A 52 -2.34 4.16 -9.04
C VAL A 52 -1.94 2.83 -8.42
N THR A 53 -1.25 1.96 -9.17
CA THR A 53 -0.75 0.69 -8.62
C THR A 53 0.25 0.89 -7.48
N ALA A 54 1.09 1.93 -7.53
CA ALA A 54 2.02 2.23 -6.45
C ALA A 54 1.30 2.64 -5.15
N VAL A 55 0.25 3.45 -5.24
CA VAL A 55 -0.58 3.81 -4.08
C VAL A 55 -1.29 2.58 -3.52
N LEU A 56 -1.92 1.77 -4.39
CA LEU A 56 -2.57 0.52 -3.97
C LEU A 56 -1.57 -0.44 -3.32
N GLN A 57 -0.33 -0.49 -3.81
CA GLN A 57 0.72 -1.35 -3.28
C GLN A 57 1.11 -0.94 -1.86
N ILE A 58 1.23 0.36 -1.60
CA ILE A 58 1.44 0.89 -0.25
C ILE A 58 0.30 0.45 0.67
N LEU A 59 -0.97 0.57 0.23
CA LEU A 59 -2.12 0.13 1.03
C LEU A 59 -2.10 -1.37 1.34
N VAL A 60 -1.81 -2.22 0.34
CA VAL A 60 -1.72 -3.68 0.55
C VAL A 60 -0.62 -4.03 1.55
N GLN A 61 0.55 -3.38 1.46
CA GLN A 61 1.65 -3.59 2.40
C GLN A 61 1.26 -3.19 3.84
N LEU A 62 0.58 -2.05 3.98
CA LEU A 62 0.13 -1.56 5.29
C LEU A 62 -0.94 -2.45 5.92
N VAL A 63 -1.87 -2.97 5.12
CA VAL A 63 -2.94 -3.83 5.65
C VAL A 63 -2.44 -5.25 5.93
N MET A 64 -1.68 -5.85 5.01
CA MET A 64 -1.32 -7.27 5.06
C MET A 64 -0.01 -7.55 5.81
N PHE A 65 1.01 -6.71 5.67
CA PHE A 65 2.31 -6.92 6.34
C PHE A 65 2.42 -6.20 7.66
N MET A 66 1.98 -4.94 7.72
CA MET A 66 1.99 -4.16 8.95
C MET A 66 0.85 -4.56 9.91
N HIS A 67 0.05 -5.58 9.56
CA HIS A 67 -1.03 -6.18 10.34
C HIS A 67 -1.59 -5.21 11.38
N MET A 68 -2.11 -4.07 10.90
CA MET A 68 -2.62 -3.04 11.78
C MET A 68 -3.84 -3.64 12.46
N ASN A 69 -3.63 -4.06 13.69
CA ASN A 69 -4.47 -5.00 14.37
C ASN A 69 -5.77 -4.30 14.69
N THR A 70 -6.82 -4.59 13.92
CA THR A 70 -8.19 -4.11 14.13
C THR A 70 -8.85 -4.77 15.35
N ASN A 71 -8.06 -5.04 16.39
CA ASN A 71 -8.59 -5.37 17.71
C ASN A 71 -8.92 -4.06 18.43
N ALA A 72 -10.10 -4.03 19.03
CA ALA A 72 -10.82 -2.82 19.44
C ALA A 72 -10.13 -1.90 20.47
N ASP A 73 -8.94 -2.25 20.97
CA ASP A 73 -8.13 -1.40 21.87
C ASP A 73 -7.10 -0.51 21.14
N GLU A 74 -6.89 -0.71 19.83
CA GLU A 74 -5.79 -0.07 19.08
C GLU A 74 -6.21 1.03 18.08
N GLY A 75 -7.44 1.55 18.19
CA GLY A 75 -7.95 2.61 17.31
C GLY A 75 -7.07 3.88 17.27
N TRP A 76 -6.29 4.12 18.33
CA TRP A 76 -5.29 5.18 18.38
C TRP A 76 -4.13 4.99 17.39
N ASN A 77 -3.71 3.75 17.13
CA ASN A 77 -2.63 3.45 16.17
C ASN A 77 -3.06 3.78 14.73
N VAL A 78 -4.31 3.44 14.38
CA VAL A 78 -4.90 3.79 13.08
C VAL A 78 -5.02 5.31 12.94
N MET A 79 -5.46 6.02 13.99
CA MET A 79 -5.53 7.49 14.00
C MET A 79 -4.16 8.14 13.80
N SER A 80 -3.13 7.67 14.52
CA SER A 80 -1.75 8.15 14.35
C SER A 80 -1.22 7.86 12.94
N PHE A 81 -1.53 6.69 12.39
CA PHE A 81 -1.12 6.31 11.04
C PHE A 81 -1.75 7.21 9.96
N VAL A 82 -3.07 7.45 10.03
CA VAL A 82 -3.78 8.34 9.10
C VAL A 82 -3.27 9.78 9.22
N PHE A 83 -2.94 10.23 10.43
CA PHE A 83 -2.34 11.53 10.66
C PHE A 83 -0.96 11.65 10.00
N THR A 84 -0.07 10.67 10.18
CA THR A 84 1.23 10.63 9.50
C THR A 84 1.08 10.59 7.98
N LEU A 85 0.15 9.80 7.45
CA LEU A 85 -0.12 9.74 6.02
C LEU A 85 -0.61 11.09 5.47
N THR A 86 -1.47 11.78 6.22
CA THR A 86 -1.97 13.12 5.85
C THR A 86 -0.83 14.13 5.80
N ILE A 87 0.04 14.14 6.80
CA ILE A 87 1.24 14.99 6.81
C ILE A 87 2.14 14.65 5.62
N LEU A 88 2.37 13.36 5.35
CA LEU A 88 3.20 12.92 4.23
C LEU A 88 2.67 13.45 2.89
N VAL A 89 1.37 13.33 2.64
CA VAL A 89 0.73 13.84 1.42
C VAL A 89 0.85 15.37 1.33
N LEU A 90 0.66 16.08 2.45
CA LEU A 90 0.78 17.54 2.50
C LEU A 90 2.23 17.97 2.21
N VAL A 91 3.22 17.34 2.84
CA VAL A 91 4.64 17.68 2.67
C VAL A 91 5.12 17.36 1.25
N VAL A 92 4.81 16.17 0.73
CA VAL A 92 5.23 15.77 -0.63
C VAL A 92 4.50 16.58 -1.68
N GLY A 93 3.16 16.66 -1.59
CA GLY A 93 2.35 17.43 -2.53
C GLY A 93 2.67 18.92 -2.48
N GLY A 94 2.83 19.48 -1.28
CA GLY A 94 3.25 20.86 -1.05
C GLY A 94 4.66 21.13 -1.57
N SER A 95 5.62 20.21 -1.35
CA SER A 95 6.99 20.36 -1.87
C SER A 95 7.01 20.35 -3.40
N LEU A 96 6.31 19.42 -4.04
CA LEU A 96 6.19 19.36 -5.50
C LEU A 96 5.53 20.63 -6.05
N TRP A 97 4.46 21.12 -5.41
CA TRP A 97 3.81 22.37 -5.78
C TRP A 97 4.77 23.56 -5.67
N ILE A 98 5.44 23.70 -4.52
CA ILE A 98 6.35 24.83 -4.26
C ILE A 98 7.49 24.82 -5.27
N MET A 99 8.11 23.67 -5.53
CA MET A 99 9.18 23.57 -6.53
C MET A 99 8.70 23.91 -7.94
N GLN A 100 7.52 23.44 -8.34
CA GLN A 100 6.95 23.78 -9.64
C GLN A 100 6.64 25.28 -9.74
N HIS A 101 6.07 25.87 -8.70
CA HIS A 101 5.74 27.29 -8.66
C HIS A 101 7.00 28.17 -8.70
N LEU A 102 8.03 27.82 -7.93
CA LEU A 102 9.31 28.52 -7.93
C LEU A 102 10.03 28.38 -9.28
N HIS A 103 10.03 27.18 -9.88
CA HIS A 103 10.61 26.94 -11.20
C HIS A 103 9.94 27.81 -12.28
N LEU A 104 8.61 27.87 -12.28
CA LEU A 104 7.86 28.74 -13.20
C LEU A 104 8.20 30.22 -12.97
N ASN A 105 8.28 30.69 -11.72
CA ASN A 105 8.62 32.08 -11.41
C ASN A 105 10.09 32.44 -11.72
N MET A 106 11.03 31.50 -11.63
CA MET A 106 12.45 31.74 -11.93
C MET A 106 12.78 31.60 -13.43
N MET A 107 11.97 30.88 -14.21
CA MET A 107 12.15 30.76 -15.67
C MET A 107 11.36 31.78 -16.49
N ILE A 108 10.38 32.46 -15.89
CA ILE A 108 9.61 33.56 -16.52
C ILE A 108 10.24 34.94 -16.27
N GLY A 109 11.33 35.02 -15.50
CA GLY A 109 12.12 36.24 -15.25
C GLY A 109 13.22 36.49 -16.28
#